data_AF-A0A0S8GMV4-F1
#
_entry.id   AF-A0A0S8GMV4-F1
#
_cell.length_a   1.000
_cell.length_b   1.000
_cell.length_c   1.000
_cell.angle_alpha   90.00
_cell.angle_beta   90.00
_cell.angle_gamma   90.00
#
_symmetry.space_group_name_H-M   'P 1'
#
loop_
_entity.id
_entity.type
_entity.pdbx_description
1 polymer ?
#
loop_
_entity_poly.entity_id
_entity_poly.type
_entity_poly.pdbx_seq_one_letter_code
_entity_poly.pdbx_strand_id
1 'polypeptide(L)'
;MNKSYVMRKKEYSKYQRDVIQRYYDNLDAIKLGKLEELVTELYLAQNTPKEDRLWERAEKAMIQLKIKPKIIEHIMQKRRVEVLAENVQDWLKGL
;
A
#
# COMPACT_ATOMS: atom_id res chain seq x y z
N MET A 1 0.78 -17.69 -14.64
CA MET A 1 2.02 -16.92 -14.91
C MET A 1 2.02 -15.70 -13.97
N ASN A 2 2.46 -15.90 -12.72
CA ASN A 2 2.42 -14.89 -11.66
C ASN A 2 3.60 -13.93 -11.83
N LYS A 3 3.34 -12.75 -12.39
CA LYS A 3 4.26 -11.61 -12.31
C LYS A 3 4.02 -10.94 -10.95
N SER A 4 4.80 -11.36 -9.96
CA SER A 4 5.01 -10.64 -8.70
C SER A 4 5.22 -9.16 -9.03
N TYR A 5 4.43 -8.26 -8.44
CA TYR A 5 4.53 -6.83 -8.71
C TYR A 5 5.68 -6.26 -7.90
N VAL A 6 6.88 -6.79 -8.17
CA VAL A 6 8.15 -6.23 -7.75
C VAL A 6 8.08 -4.75 -8.11
N MET A 7 8.13 -3.87 -7.10
CA MET A 7 8.53 -2.48 -7.32
C MET A 7 9.74 -2.57 -8.24
N ARG A 8 9.58 -2.24 -9.53
CA ARG A 8 10.66 -2.32 -10.50
C ARG A 8 11.84 -1.68 -9.82
N LYS A 9 12.88 -2.48 -9.57
CA LYS A 9 14.10 -2.10 -8.86
C LYS A 9 14.78 -1.06 -9.74
N LYS A 10 14.20 0.14 -9.78
CA LYS A 10 14.81 1.31 -10.38
C LYS A 10 16.07 1.46 -9.57
N GLU A 11 17.21 1.40 -10.24
CA GLU A 11 18.47 1.71 -9.59
C GLU A 11 18.43 3.17 -9.20
N TYR A 12 18.03 3.40 -7.95
CA TYR A 12 18.02 4.71 -7.35
C TYR A 12 19.45 5.04 -6.94
N SER A 13 19.87 6.27 -7.22
CA SER A 13 21.13 6.79 -6.70
C SER A 13 21.15 6.67 -5.17
N LYS A 14 22.34 6.64 -4.56
CA LYS A 14 22.48 6.52 -3.10
C LYS A 14 21.63 7.57 -2.35
N TYR A 15 21.61 8.80 -2.88
CA TYR A 15 20.78 9.88 -2.36
C TYR A 15 19.27 9.58 -2.50
N GLN A 16 18.82 9.12 -3.67
CA GLN A 16 17.42 8.76 -3.89
C GLN A 16 16.96 7.63 -2.96
N ARG A 17 17.82 6.65 -2.67
CA ARG A 17 17.53 5.58 -1.71
C ARG A 17 17.31 6.12 -0.31
N ASP A 18 18.18 6.99 0.18
CA ASP A 18 18.08 7.59 1.52
C ASP A 18 16.79 8.42 1.66
N VAL A 19 16.44 9.20 0.64
CA VAL A 19 15.17 9.96 0.61
C VAL A 19 13.95 9.03 0.62
N ILE A 20 14.01 7.91 -0.10
CA ILE A 20 12.91 6.92 -0.12
C ILE A 20 12.80 6.22 1.23
N GLN A 21 13.93 5.84 1.83
CA GLN A 21 13.96 5.16 3.13
C GLN A 21 13.35 6.05 4.20
N ARG A 22 13.87 7.27 4.36
CA ARG A 22 13.37 8.25 5.34
C ARG A 22 11.88 8.55 5.18
N TYR A 23 11.36 8.48 3.95
CA TYR A 23 9.94 8.67 3.71
C TYR A 23 9.09 7.55 4.35
N TYR A 24 9.54 6.30 4.28
CA TYR A 24 8.85 5.15 4.88
C TYR A 24 9.09 5.05 6.39
N ASP A 25 10.29 5.39 6.87
CA ASP A 25 10.62 5.44 8.31
C ASP A 25 9.69 6.40 9.09
N ASN A 26 9.14 7.40 8.42
CA ASN A 26 8.26 8.42 9.03
C ASN A 26 6.76 8.13 8.84
N LEU A 27 6.38 6.94 8.35
CA LEU A 27 4.98 6.55 8.32
C LEU A 27 4.46 6.33 9.74
N ASP A 28 3.25 6.82 9.99
CA ASP A 28 2.55 6.62 11.25
C ASP A 28 2.19 5.14 11.40
N ALA A 29 2.95 4.43 12.24
CA ALA A 29 2.83 2.99 12.44
C ALA A 29 1.41 2.55 12.84
N ILE A 30 0.68 3.38 13.61
CA ILE A 30 -0.70 3.07 14.01
C ILE A 30 -1.63 3.10 12.80
N LYS A 31 -1.47 4.10 11.92
CA LYS A 31 -2.26 4.18 10.69
C LYS A 31 -1.90 3.07 9.71
N LEU A 32 -0.64 2.65 9.68
CA LEU A 32 -0.19 1.55 8.83
C LEU A 32 -0.78 0.21 9.29
N GLY A 33 -0.83 -0.04 10.60
CA GLY A 33 -1.54 -1.21 11.16
C GLY A 33 -3.04 -1.22 10.83
N LYS A 34 -3.72 -0.07 10.89
CA LYS A 34 -5.13 0.01 10.45
C LYS A 34 -5.31 -0.30 8.96
N LEU A 35 -4.33 0.04 8.13
CA LEU A 35 -4.37 -0.32 6.71
C LEU A 35 -4.14 -1.82 6.49
N GLU A 36 -3.33 -2.47 7.33
CA GLU A 36 -3.16 -3.93 7.36
C GLU A 36 -4.46 -4.65 7.76
N GLU A 37 -5.19 -4.12 8.75
CA GLU A 37 -6.53 -4.61 9.10
C GLU A 37 -7.49 -4.52 7.91
N LEU A 38 -7.51 -3.37 7.20
CA LEU A 38 -8.32 -3.20 5.99
C LEU A 38 -7.96 -4.19 4.87
N VAL A 39 -6.68 -4.56 4.72
CA VAL A 39 -6.25 -5.59 3.77
C VAL A 39 -6.89 -6.94 4.12
N THR A 40 -6.91 -7.29 5.42
CA THR A 40 -7.53 -8.53 5.89
C THR A 40 -9.04 -8.52 5.66
N GLU A 41 -9.72 -7.41 5.96
CA GLU A 41 -11.15 -7.25 5.70
C GLU A 41 -11.47 -7.36 4.21
N LEU A 42 -10.66 -6.73 3.34
CA LEU A 42 -10.81 -6.83 1.88
C LEU A 42 -10.66 -8.27 1.40
N TYR A 43 -9.69 -9.02 1.94
CA TYR A 43 -9.48 -10.42 1.56
C TYR A 43 -10.71 -11.28 1.87
N LEU A 44 -11.38 -11.03 3.00
CA LEU A 44 -12.58 -11.74 3.43
C LEU A 44 -13.86 -11.27 2.72
N ALA A 45 -13.90 -10.03 2.25
CA ALA A 45 -15.09 -9.39 1.68
C ALA A 45 -15.15 -9.42 0.14
N GLN A 46 -14.25 -10.17 -0.52
CA GLN A 46 -14.21 -10.27 -1.99
C GLN A 46 -15.55 -10.70 -2.58
N ASN A 47 -15.97 -10.05 -3.67
CA ASN A 47 -17.25 -10.27 -4.36
C ASN A 47 -18.49 -10.00 -3.49
N THR A 48 -18.36 -9.14 -2.47
CA THR A 48 -19.49 -8.70 -1.64
C THR A 48 -19.76 -7.21 -1.82
N PRO A 49 -21.00 -6.72 -1.57
CA PRO A 49 -21.31 -5.29 -1.59
C PRO A 49 -20.55 -4.44 -0.57
N LYS A 50 -19.82 -5.07 0.37
CA LYS A 50 -18.98 -4.35 1.34
C LYS A 50 -17.61 -3.98 0.76
N GLU A 51 -17.16 -4.68 -0.28
CA GLU A 51 -15.82 -4.54 -0.87
C GLU A 51 -15.55 -3.11 -1.33
N ASP A 52 -16.48 -2.48 -2.04
CA ASP A 52 -16.31 -1.09 -2.52
C ASP A 52 -16.06 -0.10 -1.38
N ARG A 53 -16.82 -0.22 -0.29
CA ARG A 53 -16.66 0.64 0.90
C ARG A 53 -15.33 0.39 1.61
N LEU A 54 -14.80 -0.83 1.56
CA LEU A 54 -13.48 -1.14 2.11
C LEU A 54 -12.37 -0.54 1.24
N TRP A 55 -12.50 -0.57 -0.09
CA TRP A 55 -11.56 0.10 -0.99
C TRP A 55 -11.55 1.61 -0.80
N GLU A 56 -12.70 2.26 -0.61
CA GLU A 56 -12.77 3.69 -0.28
C GLU A 56 -12.07 4.03 1.05
N ARG A 57 -12.19 3.15 2.06
CA ARG A 57 -11.49 3.31 3.34
C ARG A 57 -9.98 3.13 3.17
N ALA A 58 -9.55 2.14 2.39
CA ALA A 58 -8.15 1.91 2.07
C ALA A 58 -7.52 3.11 1.34
N GLU A 59 -8.23 3.70 0.38
CA GLU A 59 -7.80 4.93 -0.30
C GLU A 59 -7.58 6.09 0.68
N LYS A 60 -8.58 6.36 1.54
CA LYS A 60 -8.49 7.42 2.56
C LYS A 60 -7.33 7.18 3.52
N ALA A 61 -7.12 5.94 3.95
CA ALA A 61 -6.00 5.58 4.81
C ALA A 61 -4.64 5.82 4.13
N MET A 62 -4.49 5.44 2.85
CA MET A 62 -3.28 5.73 2.07
C MET A 62 -3.03 7.24 1.92
N ILE A 63 -4.07 8.05 1.70
CA ILE A 63 -3.97 9.52 1.66
C ILE A 63 -3.49 10.07 3.01
N GLN A 64 -4.04 9.58 4.12
CA GLN A 64 -3.65 10.01 5.48
C GLN A 64 -2.23 9.59 5.86
N LEU A 65 -1.76 8.47 5.32
CA LEU A 65 -0.36 8.02 5.37
C LEU A 65 0.54 8.79 4.42
N LYS A 66 0.00 9.76 3.67
CA LYS A 66 0.71 10.57 2.67
C LYS A 66 1.40 9.72 1.59
N ILE A 67 0.83 8.55 1.27
CA ILE A 67 1.30 7.69 0.17
C ILE A 67 1.26 8.50 -1.13
N LYS A 68 2.32 8.38 -1.95
CA LYS A 68 2.42 9.13 -3.22
C LYS A 68 1.18 8.88 -4.09
N PRO A 69 0.51 9.92 -4.64
CA PRO A 69 -0.75 9.77 -5.38
C PRO A 69 -0.70 8.73 -6.50
N LYS A 70 0.40 8.67 -7.26
CA LYS A 70 0.60 7.67 -8.33
C LYS A 70 0.55 6.22 -7.85
N ILE A 71 0.97 5.95 -6.61
CA ILE A 71 0.89 4.61 -6.01
C ILE A 71 -0.56 4.30 -5.65
N ILE A 72 -1.25 5.28 -5.04
CA ILE A 72 -2.68 5.16 -4.70
C ILE A 72 -3.51 4.90 -5.96
N GLU A 73 -3.35 5.72 -7.00
CA GLU A 73 -4.01 5.56 -8.30
C GLU A 73 -3.79 4.15 -8.87
N HIS A 74 -2.56 3.66 -8.84
CA HIS A 74 -2.23 2.33 -9.36
C HIS A 74 -2.92 1.20 -8.59
N ILE A 75 -2.97 1.30 -7.26
CA ILE A 75 -3.66 0.33 -6.40
C ILE A 75 -5.16 0.40 -6.64
N MET A 76 -5.74 1.61 -6.67
CA MET A 76 -7.18 1.84 -6.83
C MET A 76 -7.70 1.53 -8.23
N GLN A 77 -6.86 1.61 -9.27
CA GLN A 77 -7.21 1.15 -10.61
C GLN A 77 -7.31 -0.37 -10.70
N LYS A 78 -6.49 -1.08 -9.93
CA LYS A 78 -6.45 -2.54 -9.96
C LYS A 78 -7.43 -3.19 -9.00
N ARG A 79 -7.62 -2.59 -7.82
CA ARG A 79 -8.40 -3.14 -6.69
C ARG A 79 -8.12 -4.63 -6.46
N ARG A 80 -6.84 -5.00 -6.48
CA ARG A 80 -6.38 -6.35 -6.18
C ARG A 80 -5.81 -6.38 -4.79
N VAL A 81 -6.40 -7.18 -3.90
CA VAL A 81 -6.02 -7.17 -2.48
C VAL A 81 -4.56 -7.59 -2.30
N GLU A 82 -4.05 -8.50 -3.13
CA GLU A 82 -2.63 -8.91 -3.10
C GLU A 82 -1.70 -7.73 -3.35
N VAL A 83 -2.07 -6.82 -4.27
CA VAL A 83 -1.23 -5.66 -4.61
C VAL A 83 -1.17 -4.69 -3.43
N LEU A 84 -2.30 -4.45 -2.75
CA LEU A 84 -2.30 -3.61 -1.55
C LEU A 84 -1.51 -4.28 -0.41
N ALA A 85 -1.69 -5.59 -0.21
CA ALA A 85 -0.98 -6.37 0.81
C ALA A 85 0.55 -6.33 0.63
N GLU A 86 1.04 -6.55 -0.59
CA GLU A 86 2.47 -6.46 -0.92
C GLU A 86 3.04 -5.07 -0.57
N ASN A 87 2.31 -4.00 -0.90
CA ASN A 87 2.73 -2.64 -0.58
C ASN A 87 2.78 -2.38 0.93
N VAL A 88 1.73 -2.78 1.66
CA VAL A 88 1.68 -2.62 3.13
C VAL A 88 2.82 -3.38 3.80
N GLN A 89 3.10 -4.61 3.36
CA GLN A 89 4.22 -5.41 3.90
C GLN A 89 5.57 -4.73 3.64
N ASP A 90 5.77 -4.16 2.46
CA ASP A 90 7.02 -3.45 2.14
C ASP A 90 7.16 -2.15 2.95
N TRP A 91 6.07 -1.44 3.23
CA TRP A 91 6.10 -0.26 4.10
C TRP A 91 6.38 -0.62 5.56
N LEU A 92 5.84 -1.75 6.05
CA LEU A 92 6.09 -2.26 7.40
C LEU A 92 7.55 -2.70 7.60
N LYS A 93 8.19 -3.30 6.60
CA LYS A 93 9.62 -3.65 6.64
C LYS A 93 10.54 -2.42 6.66
N GLY A 94 10.02 -1.26 6.26
CA GLY A 94 10.73 0.01 6.29
C GLY A 94 10.62 0.75 7.62
N LEU A 95 9.81 0.27 8.58
CA LEU A 95 9.82 0.72 9.97
C LEU A 95 10.98 0.06 10.73
#